data_AF-A0A963API5-F1
#
_entry.id   AF-A0A963API5-F1
#
_cell.length_a   1.000
_cell.length_b   1.000
_cell.length_c   1.000
_cell.angle_alpha   90.00
_cell.angle_beta   90.00
_cell.angle_gamma   90.00
#
_symmetry.space_group_name_H-M   'P 1'
#
loop_
_entity.id
_entity.type
_entity.pdbx_description
1 polymer ?
#
loop_
_entity_poly.entity_id
_entity_poly.type
_entity_poly.pdbx_seq_one_letter_code
_entity_poly.pdbx_strand_id
1 'polypeptide(L)'
;QYFESGMSALLGGQIDQAEAALSELRSLNSQLLQSYSLQVVSREGEQSGVWRERARHPGARTHHPTGESLRRDGHALTMTVTNEEDGSRVQTRKWGVRVSERTFRRVAADKSDDGIIQGRRIGEKRRGYLKPEYLVDTNGDAITQW
;
A
#
# COMPACT_ATOMS: atom_id res chain seq x y z
N GLN A 1 -20.07 0.25 -15.25
CA GLN A 1 -20.95 -0.46 -14.29
C GLN A 1 -21.63 0.50 -13.34
N TYR A 2 -20.92 1.21 -12.45
CA TYR A 2 -21.57 2.09 -11.45
C TYR A 2 -22.46 3.20 -12.04
N PHE A 3 -22.06 3.82 -13.15
CA PHE A 3 -22.87 4.84 -13.84
C PHE A 3 -24.22 4.28 -14.31
N GLU A 4 -24.20 3.17 -15.06
CA GLU A 4 -25.41 2.49 -15.55
C GLU A 4 -26.31 2.04 -14.38
N SER A 5 -25.72 1.47 -13.33
CA SER A 5 -26.47 1.07 -12.13
C SER A 5 -27.14 2.26 -11.44
N GLY A 6 -26.44 3.39 -11.31
CA GLY A 6 -27.01 4.60 -10.72
C GLY A 6 -28.13 5.20 -11.56
N MET A 7 -27.97 5.25 -12.89
CA MET A 7 -29.02 5.73 -13.80
C MET A 7 -30.27 4.85 -13.77
N SER A 8 -30.09 3.53 -13.77
CA SER A 8 -31.21 2.59 -13.65
C SER A 8 -31.96 2.75 -12.32
N ALA A 9 -31.23 2.96 -11.21
CA ALA A 9 -31.82 3.19 -9.90
C ALA A 9 -32.64 4.49 -9.85
N LEU A 10 -32.13 5.57 -10.44
CA LEU A 10 -32.85 6.85 -10.53
C LEU A 10 -34.16 6.71 -11.33
N LEU A 11 -34.10 6.04 -12.49
CA LEU A 11 -35.29 5.80 -13.31
C LEU A 11 -36.34 4.92 -12.61
N GLY A 12 -35.88 4.00 -11.75
CA GLY A 12 -36.74 3.14 -10.92
C GLY A 12 -37.22 3.77 -9.61
N GLY A 13 -36.86 5.03 -9.31
CA GLY A 13 -37.20 5.69 -8.04
C GLY A 13 -36.46 5.14 -6.81
N GLN A 14 -35.39 4.36 -7.01
CA GLN A 14 -34.61 3.70 -5.96
C GLN A 14 -33.48 4.62 -5.49
N ILE A 15 -33.84 5.69 -4.77
CA ILE A 15 -32.90 6.78 -4.40
C ILE A 15 -31.68 6.26 -3.64
N ASP A 16 -31.86 5.40 -2.62
CA ASP A 16 -30.75 4.85 -1.83
C ASP A 16 -29.71 4.12 -2.70
N GLN A 17 -30.17 3.39 -3.72
CA GLN A 17 -29.27 2.67 -4.63
C GLN A 17 -28.53 3.61 -5.58
N ALA A 18 -29.19 4.68 -6.02
CA ALA A 18 -28.56 5.72 -6.83
C ALA A 18 -27.48 6.46 -6.03
N GLU A 19 -27.74 6.79 -4.77
CA GLU A 19 -26.78 7.42 -3.87
C GLU A 19 -25.56 6.52 -3.59
N ALA A 20 -25.80 5.23 -3.35
CA ALA A 20 -24.73 4.26 -3.19
C ALA A 20 -23.83 4.19 -4.44
N ALA A 21 -24.42 4.11 -5.63
CA ALA A 21 -23.66 4.09 -6.89
C ALA A 21 -22.84 5.38 -7.11
N LEU A 22 -23.39 6.54 -6.75
CA LEU A 22 -22.67 7.82 -6.81
C LEU A 22 -21.49 7.86 -5.83
N SER A 23 -21.68 7.33 -4.61
CA SER A 23 -20.62 7.23 -3.61
C SER A 23 -19.45 6.39 -4.12
N GLU A 24 -19.73 5.23 -4.73
CA GLU A 24 -18.71 4.36 -5.33
C GLU A 24 -17.97 5.04 -6.48
N LEU A 25 -18.68 5.76 -7.36
CA LEU A 25 -18.04 6.56 -8.43
C LEU A 25 -17.10 7.65 -7.87
N ARG A 26 -17.53 8.34 -6.82
CA ARG A 26 -16.71 9.36 -6.15
C ARG A 26 -15.47 8.75 -5.49
N SER A 27 -15.62 7.58 -4.86
CA SER A 27 -14.50 6.81 -4.29
C SER A 27 -13.51 6.40 -5.36
N LEU A 28 -13.98 5.84 -6.48
CA LEU A 28 -13.15 5.42 -7.60
C LEU A 28 -12.40 6.61 -8.22
N ASN A 29 -13.10 7.72 -8.47
CA ASN A 29 -12.47 8.94 -8.99
C ASN A 29 -11.41 9.49 -8.02
N SER A 30 -11.68 9.46 -6.72
CA SER A 30 -10.72 9.88 -5.70
C SER A 30 -9.45 9.01 -5.72
N GLN A 31 -9.59 7.68 -5.86
CA GLN A 31 -8.46 6.74 -5.99
C GLN A 31 -7.66 6.96 -7.27
N LEU A 32 -8.33 7.25 -8.40
CA LEU A 32 -7.69 7.56 -9.67
C LEU A 32 -6.91 8.89 -9.60
N LEU A 33 -7.45 9.90 -8.93
CA LEU A 33 -6.79 11.20 -8.76
C LEU A 33 -5.68 11.18 -7.71
N GLN A 34 -5.67 10.19 -6.82
CA GLN A 34 -4.64 10.05 -5.80
C GLN A 34 -3.28 9.68 -6.43
N SER A 35 -2.26 10.44 -6.07
CA SER A 35 -0.87 10.19 -6.46
C SER A 35 0.06 10.24 -5.25
N TYR A 36 0.97 9.27 -5.16
CA TYR A 36 1.94 9.17 -4.08
C TYR A 36 3.15 8.34 -4.50
N SER A 37 4.27 8.51 -3.81
CA SER A 37 5.39 7.56 -3.85
C SER A 37 5.33 6.64 -2.65
N LEU A 38 5.52 5.34 -2.86
CA LEU A 38 5.70 4.37 -1.77
C LEU A 38 7.18 4.28 -1.43
N GLN A 39 7.52 4.59 -0.18
CA GLN A 39 8.92 4.65 0.26
C GLN A 39 9.14 3.85 1.54
N VAL A 40 10.31 3.22 1.67
CA VAL A 40 10.76 2.59 2.92
C VAL A 40 11.04 3.69 3.94
N VAL A 41 10.52 3.50 5.14
CA VAL A 41 10.76 4.35 6.29
C VAL A 41 12.24 4.27 6.67
N SER A 42 12.93 5.41 6.72
CA SER A 42 14.38 5.49 7.01
C SER A 42 14.72 6.38 8.21
N ARG A 43 13.72 6.90 8.93
CA ARG A 43 13.93 7.82 10.06
C ARG A 43 14.49 7.09 11.29
N GLU A 44 15.28 7.81 12.07
CA GLU A 44 15.92 7.31 13.29
C GLU A 44 14.88 6.87 14.32
N GLY A 45 15.17 5.80 15.06
CA GLY A 45 14.26 5.22 16.04
C GLY A 45 13.08 4.43 15.45
N GLU A 46 12.90 4.42 14.12
CA GLU A 46 11.86 3.62 13.47
C GLU A 46 12.40 2.35 12.80
N GLN A 47 11.62 1.27 12.92
CA GLN A 47 11.89 0.01 12.25
C GLN A 47 11.62 0.13 10.74
N SER A 48 12.66 -0.10 9.94
CA SER A 48 12.61 -0.03 8.46
C SER A 48 12.17 -1.33 7.80
N GLY A 49 11.99 -2.40 8.57
CA GLY A 49 11.48 -3.66 8.07
C GLY A 49 11.48 -4.76 9.10
N VAL A 50 10.68 -5.79 8.81
CA VAL A 50 10.56 -7.01 9.59
C VAL A 50 10.68 -8.22 8.68
N TRP A 51 11.03 -9.36 9.26
CA TRP A 51 10.89 -10.64 8.60
C TRP A 51 10.01 -11.54 9.48
N ARG A 52 9.22 -12.39 8.84
CA ARG A 52 8.36 -13.38 9.49
C ARG A 52 8.80 -14.76 9.06
N GLU A 53 8.67 -15.73 9.96
CA GLU A 53 8.93 -17.13 9.69
C GLU A 53 7.66 -17.92 10.03
N ARG A 54 7.20 -18.77 9.11
CA ARG A 54 5.97 -19.54 9.35
C ARG A 54 6.29 -20.73 10.23
N ALA A 55 5.58 -20.90 11.34
CA ALA A 55 5.73 -22.04 12.24
C ALA A 55 5.62 -23.41 11.54
N ARG A 56 4.81 -23.50 10.47
CA ARG A 56 4.60 -24.73 9.69
C ARG A 56 5.72 -25.00 8.66
N HIS A 57 6.55 -24.00 8.35
CA HIS A 57 7.69 -24.13 7.43
C HIS A 57 8.91 -23.41 8.01
N PRO A 58 9.55 -23.99 9.05
CA PRO A 58 10.79 -23.46 9.60
C PRO A 58 11.85 -23.30 8.48
N GLY A 59 12.53 -22.17 8.45
CA GLY A 59 13.49 -21.77 7.43
C GLY A 59 12.93 -20.90 6.30
N ALA A 60 11.61 -20.88 6.09
CA ALA A 60 10.99 -20.07 5.04
C ALA A 60 10.62 -18.67 5.57
N ARG A 61 11.49 -17.68 5.33
CA ARG A 61 11.27 -16.29 5.73
C ARG A 61 10.55 -15.47 4.67
N THR A 62 9.54 -14.72 5.09
CA THR A 62 8.98 -13.60 4.32
C THR A 62 9.57 -12.29 4.84
N HIS A 63 9.79 -11.34 3.93
CA HIS A 63 10.54 -10.12 4.20
C HIS A 63 9.68 -8.90 3.86
N HIS A 64 9.60 -7.96 4.79
CA HIS A 64 8.68 -6.85 4.72
C HIS A 64 9.34 -5.53 5.17
N PRO A 65 9.90 -4.72 4.25
CA PRO A 65 10.30 -3.36 4.58
C PRO A 65 9.07 -2.58 5.03
N THR A 66 9.23 -1.73 6.03
CA THR A 66 8.17 -0.84 6.49
C THR A 66 8.04 0.30 5.50
N GLY A 67 6.98 0.30 4.72
CA GLY A 67 6.66 1.31 3.72
C GLY A 67 5.71 2.38 4.24
N GLU A 68 5.77 3.57 3.64
CA GLU A 68 4.79 4.65 3.78
C GLU A 68 4.50 5.31 2.43
N SER A 69 3.25 5.72 2.22
CA SER A 69 2.85 6.49 1.04
C SER A 69 3.04 7.97 1.31
N LEU A 70 3.88 8.63 0.52
CA LEU A 70 4.16 10.06 0.62
C LEU A 70 3.56 10.83 -0.56
N ARG A 71 2.89 11.93 -0.26
CA ARG A 71 2.51 12.95 -1.25
C ARG A 71 3.74 13.65 -1.82
N ARG A 72 3.55 14.45 -2.87
CA ARG A 72 4.62 15.26 -3.50
C ARG A 72 5.27 16.25 -2.54
N ASP A 73 4.52 16.74 -1.55
CA ASP A 73 4.99 17.63 -0.49
C ASP A 73 5.72 16.89 0.66
N GLY A 74 5.80 15.56 0.60
CA GLY A 74 6.43 14.73 1.63
C GLY A 74 5.52 14.30 2.77
N HIS A 75 4.24 14.71 2.80
CA HIS A 75 3.32 14.29 3.85
C HIS A 75 2.85 12.84 3.68
N ALA A 76 2.90 12.08 4.77
CA ALA A 76 2.43 10.70 4.82
C ALA A 76 0.90 10.61 4.69
N LEU A 77 0.43 9.69 3.86
CA LEU A 77 -0.97 9.38 3.65
C LEU A 77 -1.43 8.26 4.58
N THR A 78 -2.63 8.40 5.13
CA THR A 78 -3.35 7.26 5.70
C THR A 78 -3.94 6.43 4.56
N MET A 79 -3.58 5.15 4.53
CA MET A 79 -3.99 4.19 3.52
C MET A 79 -4.82 3.08 4.18
N THR A 80 -5.85 2.61 3.49
CA THR A 80 -6.51 1.35 3.85
C THR A 80 -5.69 0.21 3.26
N VAL A 81 -5.05 -0.58 4.13
CA VAL A 81 -4.18 -1.70 3.76
C VAL A 81 -4.87 -3.01 4.16
N THR A 82 -4.92 -3.97 3.24
CA THR A 82 -5.38 -5.33 3.53
C THR A 82 -4.20 -6.16 4.02
N ASN A 83 -4.32 -6.79 5.18
CA ASN A 83 -3.32 -7.71 5.71
C ASN A 83 -3.43 -9.06 4.98
N GLU A 84 -2.31 -9.54 4.42
CA GLU A 84 -2.23 -10.81 3.71
C GLU A 84 -2.48 -12.03 4.62
N GLU A 85 -2.28 -11.90 5.93
CA GLU A 85 -2.32 -13.00 6.88
C GLU A 85 -3.74 -13.31 7.37
N ASP A 86 -4.58 -12.29 7.57
CA ASP A 86 -5.93 -12.43 8.13
C ASP A 86 -7.04 -11.78 7.28
N GLY A 87 -6.68 -11.08 6.19
CA GLY A 87 -7.63 -10.39 5.30
C GLY A 87 -8.23 -9.11 5.88
N SER A 88 -7.85 -8.69 7.09
CA SER A 88 -8.35 -7.48 7.74
C SER A 88 -7.91 -6.23 6.98
N ARG A 89 -8.77 -5.20 6.97
CA ARG A 89 -8.46 -3.89 6.38
C ARG A 89 -8.19 -2.88 7.50
N VAL A 90 -7.00 -2.31 7.50
CA VAL A 90 -6.55 -1.37 8.53
C VAL A 90 -6.21 -0.03 7.90
N GLN A 91 -6.69 1.06 8.49
CA GLN A 91 -6.24 2.40 8.15
C GLN A 91 -4.93 2.70 8.87
N THR A 92 -3.84 2.85 8.13
CA THR A 92 -2.51 3.10 8.70
C THR A 92 -1.67 3.96 7.75
N ARG A 93 -0.67 4.64 8.30
CA ARG A 93 0.34 5.37 7.52
C ARG A 93 1.56 4.51 7.17
N LYS A 94 1.75 3.41 7.90
CA LYS A 94 2.89 2.50 7.77
C LYS A 94 2.41 1.07 7.69
N TRP A 95 3.07 0.26 6.88
CA TRP A 95 2.79 -1.18 6.79
C TRP A 95 4.01 -1.90 6.25
N GLY A 96 4.11 -3.21 6.50
CA GLY A 96 5.14 -4.04 5.89
C GLY A 96 4.74 -4.39 4.45
N VAL A 97 5.64 -4.18 3.48
CA VAL A 97 5.43 -4.51 2.06
C VAL A 97 6.18 -5.78 1.74
N ARG A 98 5.53 -6.84 1.25
CA ARG A 98 6.25 -8.08 0.93
C ARG A 98 7.23 -7.87 -0.22
N VAL A 99 8.48 -8.26 -0.05
CA VAL A 99 9.52 -8.20 -1.10
C VAL A 99 10.36 -9.46 -1.14
N SER A 100 11.13 -9.65 -2.20
CA SER A 100 12.15 -10.69 -2.23
C SER A 100 13.26 -10.44 -1.20
N GLU A 101 13.84 -11.51 -0.66
CA GLU A 101 14.94 -11.45 0.31
C GLU A 101 16.10 -10.59 -0.19
N ARG A 102 16.43 -10.69 -1.48
CA ARG A 102 17.46 -9.85 -2.13
C ARG A 102 17.17 -8.36 -1.98
N THR A 103 15.93 -7.94 -2.23
CA THR A 103 15.51 -6.55 -2.08
C THR A 103 15.61 -6.10 -0.62
N PHE A 104 15.12 -6.94 0.31
CA PHE A 104 15.15 -6.63 1.73
C PHE A 104 16.57 -6.47 2.26
N ARG A 105 17.47 -7.41 1.92
CA ARG A 105 18.88 -7.36 2.31
C ARG A 105 19.61 -6.16 1.73
N ARG A 106 19.30 -5.77 0.49
CA ARG A 106 19.86 -4.55 -0.12
C ARG A 106 19.47 -3.30 0.68
N VAL A 107 18.19 -3.17 1.04
CA VAL A 107 17.70 -2.05 1.86
C VAL A 107 18.35 -2.04 3.25
N ALA A 108 18.52 -3.21 3.87
CA ALA A 108 19.16 -3.34 5.17
C ALA A 108 20.65 -2.95 5.11
N ALA A 109 21.38 -3.44 4.10
CA ALA A 109 22.81 -3.14 3.93
C ALA A 109 23.05 -1.64 3.69
N ASP A 110 22.25 -1.01 2.83
CA ASP A 110 22.26 0.43 2.55
C ASP A 110 22.06 1.25 3.84
N LYS A 111 21.00 0.94 4.62
CA LYS A 111 20.77 1.61 5.92
C LYS A 111 21.94 1.40 6.90
N SER A 112 22.58 0.24 6.89
CA SER A 112 23.69 -0.06 7.81
C SER A 112 25.00 0.63 7.44
N ASP A 113 25.14 1.14 6.21
CA ASP A 113 26.36 1.79 5.74
C ASP A 113 26.51 3.20 6.33
N ASP A 114 25.49 4.05 6.14
CA ASP A 114 25.52 5.46 6.55
C ASP A 114 24.23 5.93 7.27
N GLY A 115 23.29 5.02 7.53
CA GLY A 115 21.98 5.34 8.10
C GLY A 115 20.94 5.83 7.09
N ILE A 116 21.33 5.99 5.82
CA ILE A 116 20.50 6.51 4.73
C ILE A 116 20.09 5.35 3.83
N ILE A 117 18.88 5.39 3.29
CA ILE A 117 18.43 4.43 2.27
C ILE A 117 18.47 5.12 0.91
N GLN A 118 19.57 4.92 0.18
CA GLN A 118 19.88 5.40 -1.17
C GLN A 118 19.04 4.63 -2.22
N GLY A 119 17.71 4.75 -2.10
CA GLY A 119 16.78 3.96 -2.90
C GLY A 119 15.47 3.66 -2.19
N ARG A 120 15.08 4.48 -1.20
CA ARG A 120 13.90 4.24 -0.39
C ARG A 120 12.60 4.13 -1.20
N ARG A 121 12.53 4.69 -2.42
CA ARG A 121 11.33 4.58 -3.26
C ARG A 121 11.22 3.17 -3.85
N ILE A 122 10.18 2.44 -3.45
CA ILE A 122 9.90 1.07 -3.90
C ILE A 122 8.66 0.98 -4.79
N GLY A 123 7.92 2.08 -4.93
CA GLY A 123 6.80 2.15 -5.85
C GLY A 123 6.29 3.57 -6.07
N GLU A 124 5.46 3.73 -7.09
CA GLU A 124 4.84 5.00 -7.44
C GLU A 124 3.40 4.80 -7.91
N LYS A 125 2.48 5.53 -7.29
CA LYS A 125 1.09 5.61 -7.70
C LYS A 125 0.88 6.91 -8.48
N ARG A 126 0.70 6.79 -9.79
CA ARG A 126 0.38 7.91 -10.68
C ARG A 126 -1.12 8.16 -10.75
N ARG A 127 -1.49 9.40 -11.10
CA ARG A 127 -2.88 9.75 -11.43
C ARG A 127 -3.34 8.94 -12.64
N GLY A 128 -4.61 8.53 -12.63
CA GLY A 128 -5.20 7.72 -13.69
C GLY A 128 -4.99 6.21 -13.55
N TYR A 129 -4.20 5.76 -12.57
CA TYR A 129 -4.00 4.34 -12.25
C TYR A 129 -4.75 3.99 -10.96
N LEU A 130 -5.04 2.71 -10.71
CA LEU A 130 -5.63 2.26 -9.43
C LEU A 130 -4.61 1.63 -8.50
N LYS A 131 -3.57 1.03 -9.07
CA LYS A 131 -2.48 0.39 -8.33
C LYS A 131 -1.17 1.15 -8.53
N PRO A 132 -0.25 1.12 -7.56
CA PRO A 132 1.09 1.61 -7.79
C PRO A 132 1.83 0.71 -8.77
N GLU A 133 2.76 1.30 -9.51
CA GLU A 133 3.84 0.59 -10.17
C GLU A 133 4.93 0.32 -9.13
N TYR A 134 5.42 -0.92 -9.05
CA TYR A 134 6.48 -1.29 -8.12
C TYR A 134 7.84 -1.23 -8.81
N LEU A 135 8.81 -0.60 -8.15
CA LEU A 135 10.19 -0.46 -8.62
C LEU A 135 11.09 -1.60 -8.11
N VAL A 136 10.51 -2.52 -7.35
CA VAL A 136 11.16 -3.68 -6.77
C VAL A 136 10.34 -4.93 -7.06
N ASP A 137 10.97 -6.09 -6.87
CA ASP A 137 10.32 -7.39 -7.00
C ASP A 137 9.38 -7.64 -5.80
N THR A 138 8.09 -7.43 -6.04
CA THR A 138 6.99 -7.58 -5.08
C THR A 138 5.68 -7.89 -5.81
N ASN A 139 4.80 -8.61 -5.12
CA ASN A 139 3.41 -8.81 -5.54
C ASN A 139 2.45 -7.78 -4.90
N GLY A 140 2.95 -6.89 -4.05
CA GLY A 140 2.17 -5.88 -3.35
C GLY A 140 1.43 -6.37 -2.11
N ASP A 141 1.66 -7.61 -1.67
CA ASP A 141 1.11 -8.10 -0.41
C ASP A 141 1.66 -7.29 0.76
N ALA A 142 0.86 -7.18 1.82
CA ALA A 142 1.17 -6.33 2.95
C ALA A 142 0.80 -6.97 4.29
N ILE A 143 1.53 -6.60 5.34
CA ILE A 143 1.19 -6.88 6.73
C ILE A 143 0.98 -5.57 7.48
N THR A 144 0.02 -5.56 8.40
CA THR A 144 -0.35 -4.37 9.17
C THR A 144 0.09 -4.46 10.64
N GLN A 145 0.67 -5.58 11.04
CA GLN A 145 1.20 -5.83 12.39
C GLN A 145 2.62 -6.37 12.27
N TRP A 146 3.55 -5.77 13.00
CA TRP A 146 4.96 -6.15 12.99
C TRP A 146 5.49 -6.31 14.42
#